data_AF-A0A946AU57-F1
#
_entry.id   AF-A0A946AU57-F1
#
_cell.length_a   1.000
_cell.length_b   1.000
_cell.length_c   1.000
_cell.angle_alpha   90.00
_cell.angle_beta   90.00
_cell.angle_gamma   90.00
#
_symmetry.space_group_name_H-M   'P 1'
#
loop_
_entity.id
_entity.type
_entity.pdbx_description
1 polymer ?
#
loop_
_entity_poly.entity_id
_entity_poly.type
_entity_poly.pdbx_seq_one_letter_code
_entity_poly.pdbx_strand_id
1 'polypeptide(L)'
;MADDLINAGVTEFTITIHDTNGEALLAKLQPVLKKYPEYVSINSIHDKPLSNRGGAIEVELLDKKDSCIDPLELLQLDYKGNVLLCCNDYYRKHSFGNIWSDQIEKIWQKESFSLLRGELRNGVANLEICRICMGKE
;
A
#
# COMPACT_ATOMS: atom_id res chain seq x y z
N MET A 1 -18.28 -3.59 17.74
CA MET A 1 -17.45 -3.49 16.51
C MET A 1 -15.97 -3.64 16.81
N ALA A 2 -15.30 -2.69 17.47
CA ALA A 2 -13.86 -2.83 17.75
C ALA A 2 -13.55 -4.04 18.65
N ASP A 3 -14.33 -4.26 19.71
CA ASP A 3 -14.20 -5.46 20.56
C ASP A 3 -14.37 -6.76 19.75
N ASP A 4 -15.34 -6.80 18.83
CA ASP A 4 -15.59 -7.97 17.98
C ASP A 4 -14.43 -8.24 17.02
N LEU A 5 -13.84 -7.18 16.45
CA LEU A 5 -12.68 -7.28 15.56
C LEU A 5 -11.41 -7.74 16.30
N ILE A 6 -11.19 -7.23 17.52
CA ILE A 6 -10.09 -7.68 18.38
C ILE A 6 -10.27 -9.16 18.73
N ASN A 7 -11.47 -9.56 19.13
CA ASN A 7 -11.80 -10.97 19.41
C ASN A 7 -11.65 -11.88 18.18
N ALA A 8 -11.86 -11.34 16.98
CA ALA A 8 -11.62 -12.05 15.72
C ALA A 8 -10.13 -12.13 15.31
N GLY A 9 -9.23 -11.46 16.03
CA GLY A 9 -7.78 -11.53 15.84
C GLY A 9 -7.13 -10.28 15.25
N VAL A 10 -7.84 -9.15 15.14
CA VAL A 10 -7.21 -7.87 14.76
C VAL A 10 -6.27 -7.42 15.87
N THR A 11 -4.99 -7.24 15.53
CA THR A 11 -3.94 -6.85 16.47
C THR A 11 -3.66 -5.35 16.47
N GLU A 12 -4.01 -4.64 15.40
CA GLU A 12 -3.77 -3.21 15.27
C GLU A 12 -4.81 -2.54 14.35
N PHE A 13 -5.22 -1.33 14.71
CA PHE A 13 -5.97 -0.38 13.93
C PHE A 13 -5.11 0.85 13.68
N THR A 14 -4.64 0.99 12.44
CA THR A 14 -3.97 2.21 12.01
C THR A 14 -4.99 3.23 11.53
N ILE A 15 -5.03 4.40 12.17
CA ILE A 15 -5.93 5.51 11.83
C ILE A 15 -5.07 6.66 11.30
N THR A 16 -5.30 7.07 10.06
CA THR A 16 -4.59 8.19 9.44
C THR A 16 -5.47 9.43 9.40
N ILE A 17 -4.97 10.53 9.94
CA ILE A 17 -5.63 11.84 9.92
C ILE A 17 -5.32 12.51 8.58
N HIS A 18 -6.36 12.74 7.78
CA HIS A 18 -6.29 13.43 6.49
C HIS A 18 -6.68 14.91 6.58
N ASP A 19 -7.41 15.32 7.62
CA ASP A 19 -7.88 16.70 7.80
C ASP A 19 -6.72 17.64 8.09
N THR A 20 -6.63 18.78 7.39
CA THR A 20 -5.59 19.82 7.59
C THR A 20 -5.55 20.33 9.04
N ASN A 21 -6.68 20.30 9.75
CA ASN A 21 -6.76 20.54 11.19
C ASN A 21 -7.29 19.28 11.90
N GLY A 22 -6.36 18.42 12.31
CA GLY A 22 -6.63 17.14 12.95
C GLY A 22 -7.12 17.20 14.40
N GLU A 23 -7.10 18.37 15.06
CA GLU A 23 -7.38 18.48 16.50
C GLU A 23 -8.82 18.04 16.85
N ALA A 24 -9.79 18.46 16.05
CA ALA A 24 -11.19 18.08 16.25
C ALA A 24 -11.41 16.57 16.08
N LEU A 25 -10.71 15.94 15.14
CA LEU A 25 -10.77 14.49 14.93
C LEU A 25 -10.05 13.75 16.07
N LEU A 26 -8.88 14.22 16.49
CA LEU A 26 -8.14 13.68 17.63
C LEU A 26 -8.96 13.73 18.91
N ALA A 27 -9.67 14.84 19.17
CA ALA A 27 -10.58 14.96 20.30
C ALA A 27 -11.70 13.91 20.26
N LYS A 28 -12.29 13.67 19.08
CA LYS A 28 -13.30 12.61 18.88
C LYS A 28 -12.73 11.20 19.08
N LEU A 29 -11.44 10.99 18.80
CA LEU A 29 -10.76 9.70 18.96
C LEU A 29 -10.29 9.44 20.40
N GLN A 30 -10.20 10.45 21.28
CA GLN A 30 -9.74 10.27 22.67
C GLN A 30 -10.43 9.12 23.42
N PRO A 31 -11.77 8.93 23.35
CA PRO A 31 -12.41 7.80 24.02
C PRO A 31 -11.96 6.44 23.48
N VAL A 32 -11.70 6.34 22.17
CA VAL A 32 -11.21 5.12 21.50
C VAL A 32 -9.78 4.85 21.92
N LEU A 33 -8.91 5.86 21.88
CA LEU A 33 -7.51 5.76 22.30
C LEU A 33 -7.38 5.34 23.76
N LYS A 34 -8.23 5.86 24.63
CA LYS A 34 -8.27 5.47 26.04
C LYS A 34 -8.75 4.03 26.24
N LYS A 35 -9.73 3.58 25.44
CA LYS A 35 -10.28 2.22 25.57
C LYS A 35 -9.35 1.15 24.98
N TYR A 36 -8.63 1.47 23.90
CA TYR A 36 -7.80 0.53 23.16
C TYR A 36 -6.36 1.03 22.92
N PRO A 37 -5.62 1.41 23.98
CA PRO A 37 -4.31 2.05 23.83
C PRO A 37 -3.26 1.16 23.16
N GLU A 38 -3.39 -0.16 23.27
CA GLU A 38 -2.44 -1.14 22.69
C GLU A 38 -2.80 -1.56 21.26
N TYR A 39 -4.00 -1.21 20.78
CA TYR A 39 -4.50 -1.65 19.48
C TYR A 39 -4.56 -0.52 18.46
N VAL A 40 -4.33 0.74 18.83
CA VAL A 40 -4.54 1.87 17.93
C VAL A 40 -3.26 2.63 17.70
N SER A 41 -2.87 2.78 16.43
CA SER A 41 -1.81 3.69 16.00
C SER A 41 -2.40 4.87 15.22
N ILE A 42 -1.95 6.08 15.54
CA ILE A 42 -2.38 7.31 14.85
C ILE A 42 -1.28 7.79 13.92
N ASN A 43 -1.65 8.04 12.67
CA ASN A 43 -0.79 8.59 11.64
C ASN A 43 -1.36 9.92 11.11
N SER A 44 -0.53 10.66 10.39
CA SER A 44 -0.89 11.86 9.65
C SER A 44 -0.14 11.88 8.32
N ILE A 45 -0.74 12.49 7.30
CA ILE A 45 -0.14 12.67 5.97
C ILE A 45 0.48 14.06 5.76
N HIS A 46 0.24 15.01 6.67
CA HIS A 46 0.70 16.39 6.51
C HIS A 46 2.23 16.48 6.55
N ASP A 47 2.79 17.36 5.71
CA ASP A 47 4.22 17.66 5.61
C ASP A 47 5.11 16.45 5.27
N LYS A 48 4.55 15.43 4.62
CA LYS A 48 5.28 14.22 4.20
C LYS A 48 5.35 14.12 2.68
N PRO A 49 6.44 13.56 2.13
CA PRO A 49 6.45 13.08 0.76
C PRO A 49 5.31 12.07 0.55
N LEU A 50 4.59 12.20 -0.55
CA LEU A 50 3.46 11.34 -0.91
C LEU A 50 3.77 10.58 -2.19
N SER A 51 3.19 9.38 -2.29
CA SER A 51 3.15 8.64 -3.55
C SER A 51 2.25 9.35 -4.55
N ASN A 52 2.71 9.54 -5.79
CA ASN A 52 1.91 9.99 -6.93
C ASN A 52 0.97 8.90 -7.50
N ARG A 53 0.88 7.74 -6.82
CA ARG A 53 0.07 6.59 -7.25
C ARG A 53 0.38 6.15 -8.68
N GLY A 54 1.67 6.04 -9.00
CA GLY A 54 2.13 5.63 -10.33
C GLY A 54 1.74 6.64 -11.42
N GLY A 55 1.66 7.93 -11.08
CA GLY A 55 1.25 8.99 -11.99
C GLY A 55 -0.26 9.23 -12.06
N ALA A 56 -1.07 8.57 -11.23
CA ALA A 56 -2.51 8.80 -11.21
C ALA A 56 -2.90 10.15 -10.58
N ILE A 57 -2.03 10.73 -9.75
CA ILE A 57 -2.24 12.04 -9.11
C ILE A 57 -0.95 12.86 -9.11
N GLU A 58 -1.08 14.18 -9.21
CA GLU A 58 0.02 15.10 -8.92
C GLU A 58 0.16 15.30 -7.41
N VAL A 59 1.39 15.43 -6.93
CA VAL A 59 1.70 15.64 -5.51
C VAL A 59 2.70 16.78 -5.37
N GLU A 60 2.57 17.57 -4.32
CA GLU A 60 3.47 18.71 -4.04
C GLU A 60 4.90 18.23 -3.75
N LEU A 61 5.02 17.21 -2.90
CA LEU A 61 6.29 16.57 -2.56
C LEU A 61 6.22 15.08 -2.88
N LEU A 62 6.96 14.65 -3.91
CA LEU A 62 7.01 13.23 -4.32
C LEU A 62 7.92 12.42 -3.41
N ASP A 63 7.42 11.27 -2.94
CA ASP A 63 8.21 10.21 -2.31
C ASP A 63 9.08 9.48 -3.35
N LYS A 64 10.24 10.05 -3.67
CA LYS A 64 11.20 9.49 -4.64
C LYS A 64 11.89 8.25 -4.07
N LYS A 65 12.17 7.28 -4.94
CA LYS A 65 12.72 5.98 -4.54
C LYS A 65 13.85 5.55 -5.47
N ASP A 66 15.01 5.21 -4.89
CA ASP A 66 16.12 4.62 -5.66
C ASP A 66 15.86 3.14 -6.01
N SER A 67 15.14 2.43 -5.14
CA SER A 67 14.70 1.04 -5.32
C SER A 67 13.31 0.84 -4.74
N CYS A 68 12.63 -0.25 -5.12
CA CYS A 68 11.29 -0.55 -4.66
C CYS A 68 11.17 -2.03 -4.28
N ILE A 69 10.77 -2.29 -3.03
CA ILE A 69 10.53 -3.64 -2.50
C ILE A 69 9.04 -3.91 -2.26
N ASP A 70 8.16 -2.94 -2.51
CA ASP A 70 6.71 -3.08 -2.32
C ASP A 70 6.15 -4.37 -2.97
N PRO A 71 6.42 -4.68 -4.26
CA PRO A 71 5.89 -5.92 -4.86
C PRO A 71 6.63 -7.17 -4.38
N LEU A 72 7.74 -7.06 -3.66
CA LEU A 72 8.48 -8.16 -3.04
C LEU A 72 7.95 -8.51 -1.65
N GLU A 73 7.62 -7.52 -0.85
CA GLU A 73 7.15 -7.71 0.52
C GLU A 73 5.63 -7.85 0.62
N LEU A 74 4.90 -7.28 -0.35
CA LEU A 74 3.43 -7.24 -0.33
C LEU A 74 2.84 -7.87 -1.60
N LEU A 75 2.16 -9.00 -1.42
CA LEU A 75 1.31 -9.58 -2.46
C LEU A 75 -0.09 -8.96 -2.36
N GLN A 76 -0.53 -8.29 -3.43
CA GLN A 76 -1.82 -7.60 -3.45
C GLN A 76 -2.86 -8.33 -4.28
N LEU A 77 -4.09 -8.38 -3.76
CA LEU A 77 -5.23 -9.04 -4.37
C LEU A 77 -6.37 -8.03 -4.53
N ASP A 78 -7.03 -8.04 -5.68
CA ASP A 78 -8.31 -7.34 -5.82
C ASP A 78 -9.51 -8.22 -5.43
N TYR A 79 -10.69 -7.60 -5.33
CA TYR A 79 -11.93 -8.31 -4.99
C TYR A 79 -12.36 -9.38 -6.02
N LYS A 80 -11.75 -9.38 -7.22
CA LYS A 80 -11.97 -10.39 -8.26
C LYS A 80 -10.92 -11.50 -8.20
N GLY A 81 -10.02 -11.50 -7.22
CA GLY A 81 -8.96 -12.49 -7.04
C GLY A 81 -7.73 -12.26 -7.92
N ASN A 82 -7.62 -11.12 -8.61
CA ASN A 82 -6.43 -10.83 -9.42
C ASN A 82 -5.25 -10.49 -8.51
N VAL A 83 -4.09 -11.10 -8.77
CA VAL A 83 -2.80 -10.72 -8.17
C VAL A 83 -2.28 -9.50 -8.92
N LEU A 84 -2.11 -8.39 -8.21
CA LEU A 84 -1.76 -7.09 -8.76
C LEU A 84 -0.26 -6.77 -8.60
N LEU A 85 0.19 -5.71 -9.27
CA LEU A 85 1.54 -5.16 -9.12
C LEU A 85 1.83 -4.62 -7.71
N CYS A 86 1.13 -3.56 -7.30
CA CYS A 86 1.24 -2.95 -5.97
C CYS A 86 0.11 -1.92 -5.78
N CYS A 87 0.05 -1.27 -4.60
CA CYS A 87 -1.05 -0.38 -4.25
C CYS A 87 -1.00 0.96 -5.01
N ASN A 88 0.10 1.23 -5.69
CA ASN A 88 0.24 2.39 -6.56
C ASN A 88 -0.39 2.16 -7.94
N ASP A 89 -0.67 0.91 -8.35
CA ASP A 89 -1.47 0.61 -9.53
C ASP A 89 -2.98 0.66 -9.22
N TYR A 90 -3.47 1.85 -8.87
CA TYR A 90 -4.86 2.08 -8.46
C TYR A 90 -5.88 1.58 -9.49
N TYR A 91 -5.58 1.78 -10.78
CA TYR A 91 -6.43 1.35 -11.89
C TYR A 91 -6.29 -0.14 -12.24
N ARG A 92 -5.39 -0.86 -11.54
CA ARG A 92 -5.20 -2.31 -11.66
C ARG A 92 -4.86 -2.73 -13.09
N LYS A 93 -4.03 -1.94 -13.77
CA LYS A 93 -3.65 -2.16 -15.17
C LYS A 93 -2.70 -3.36 -15.33
N HIS A 94 -2.00 -3.73 -14.26
CA HIS A 94 -1.03 -4.81 -14.24
C HIS A 94 -1.49 -5.92 -13.29
N SER A 95 -1.72 -7.11 -13.86
CA SER A 95 -2.04 -8.32 -13.11
C SER A 95 -1.15 -9.47 -13.55
N PHE A 96 -0.75 -10.31 -12.58
CA PHE A 96 0.16 -11.43 -12.77
C PHE A 96 -0.55 -12.81 -12.72
N GLY A 97 -1.85 -12.82 -12.45
CA GLY A 97 -2.66 -14.04 -12.39
C GLY A 97 -3.91 -13.85 -11.55
N ASN A 98 -4.67 -14.92 -11.39
CA ASN A 98 -5.90 -14.92 -10.60
C ASN A 98 -5.95 -16.14 -9.68
N ILE A 99 -6.23 -15.93 -8.39
CA ILE A 99 -6.21 -17.00 -7.37
C ILE A 99 -7.35 -18.00 -7.51
N TRP A 100 -8.40 -17.67 -8.29
CA TRP A 100 -9.46 -18.60 -8.61
C TRP A 100 -9.05 -19.62 -9.68
N SER A 101 -8.03 -19.30 -10.49
CA SER A 101 -7.55 -20.17 -11.58
C SER A 101 -6.21 -20.85 -11.29
N ASP A 102 -5.34 -20.23 -10.48
CA ASP A 102 -4.00 -20.72 -10.18
C ASP A 102 -3.69 -20.67 -8.68
N GLN A 103 -2.74 -21.51 -8.25
CA GLN A 103 -2.19 -21.41 -6.90
C GLN A 103 -1.40 -20.10 -6.74
N ILE A 104 -1.62 -19.41 -5.62
CA ILE A 104 -0.95 -18.15 -5.30
C ILE A 104 0.58 -18.25 -5.37
N GLU A 105 1.15 -19.39 -4.93
CA GLU A 105 2.59 -19.67 -5.03
C GLU A 105 3.06 -19.71 -6.49
N LYS A 106 2.31 -20.39 -7.37
CA LYS A 106 2.64 -20.45 -8.80
C LYS A 106 2.58 -19.08 -9.44
N ILE A 107 1.57 -18.27 -9.10
CA ILE A 107 1.46 -16.89 -9.58
C ILE A 107 2.66 -16.07 -9.11
N TRP A 108 3.02 -16.17 -7.84
CA TRP A 108 4.16 -15.47 -7.25
C TRP A 108 5.47 -15.87 -7.93
N GLN A 109 5.70 -17.16 -8.19
CA GLN A 109 6.91 -17.70 -8.81
C GLN A 109 6.96 -17.53 -10.34
N LYS A 110 5.93 -16.97 -11.00
CA LYS A 110 5.98 -16.70 -12.44
C LYS A 110 7.22 -15.89 -12.78
N GLU A 111 7.94 -16.33 -13.81
CA GLU A 111 9.21 -15.73 -14.24
C GLU A 111 9.09 -14.21 -14.44
N SER A 112 8.04 -13.75 -15.13
CA SER A 112 7.80 -12.33 -15.36
C SER A 112 7.61 -11.53 -14.07
N PHE A 113 6.91 -12.07 -13.07
CA PHE A 113 6.68 -11.38 -11.82
C PHE A 113 7.93 -11.42 -10.92
N SER A 114 8.64 -12.56 -10.90
CA SER A 114 9.89 -12.71 -10.17
C SER A 114 10.99 -11.80 -10.71
N LEU A 115 11.12 -11.71 -12.04
CA LEU A 115 12.04 -10.80 -12.70
C LEU A 115 11.74 -9.36 -12.31
N LEU A 116 10.47 -8.92 -12.44
CA LEU A 116 10.05 -7.57 -12.08
C LEU A 116 10.39 -7.21 -10.63
N ARG A 117 10.12 -8.11 -9.66
CA ARG A 117 10.48 -7.86 -8.25
C ARG A 117 12.00 -7.75 -8.06
N GLY A 118 12.78 -8.59 -8.74
CA GLY A 118 14.24 -8.52 -8.72
C GLY A 118 14.79 -7.22 -9.30
N GLU A 119 14.23 -6.77 -10.43
CA GLU A 119 14.58 -5.51 -11.09
C GLU A 119 14.26 -4.31 -10.20
N LEU A 120 13.03 -4.22 -9.69
CA LEU A 120 12.61 -3.11 -8.83
C LEU A 120 13.42 -3.03 -7.53
N ARG A 121 13.76 -4.17 -6.92
CA ARG A 121 14.66 -4.23 -5.76
C ARG A 121 16.05 -3.66 -6.08
N ASN A 122 16.51 -3.84 -7.31
CA ASN A 122 17.79 -3.30 -7.78
C ASN A 122 17.66 -1.88 -8.39
N GLY A 123 16.50 -1.24 -8.26
CA GLY A 123 16.24 0.09 -8.79
C GLY A 123 15.97 0.15 -10.29
N VAL A 124 15.83 -0.97 -10.97
CA VAL A 124 15.52 -1.04 -12.40
C VAL A 124 14.00 -0.98 -12.59
N ALA A 125 13.51 0.16 -13.09
CA ALA A 125 12.09 0.41 -13.30
C ALA A 125 11.72 0.29 -14.79
N ASN A 126 11.49 -0.94 -15.25
CA ASN A 126 11.15 -1.20 -16.66
C ASN A 126 9.70 -0.86 -17.02
N LEU A 127 8.77 -0.95 -16.07
CA LEU A 127 7.40 -0.48 -16.26
C LEU A 127 7.32 1.03 -16.12
N GLU A 128 6.56 1.68 -17.01
CA GLU A 128 6.30 3.13 -17.00
C GLU A 128 5.73 3.59 -15.66
N ILE A 129 4.71 2.88 -15.16
CA ILE A 129 4.10 3.16 -13.85
C ILE A 129 5.15 3.18 -12.72
N CYS A 130 6.16 2.31 -12.79
CA CYS A 130 7.21 2.25 -11.79
C CYS A 130 8.21 3.40 -11.95
N ARG A 131 8.56 3.81 -13.17
CA ARG A 131 9.44 4.98 -13.40
C ARG A 131 8.80 6.24 -12.85
N ILE A 132 7.53 6.46 -13.17
CA ILE A 132 6.77 7.61 -12.69
C ILE A 132 6.65 7.54 -11.17
N CYS A 133 6.29 6.38 -10.60
CA CYS A 133 6.15 6.22 -9.15
C CYS A 133 7.45 6.51 -8.39
N MET A 134 8.59 6.11 -8.94
CA MET A 134 9.90 6.26 -8.31
C MET A 134 10.54 7.63 -8.58
N GLY A 135 9.99 8.42 -9.50
CA GLY A 135 10.53 9.72 -9.91
C GLY A 135 11.79 9.59 -10.78
N LYS A 136 11.81 8.61 -11.69
CA LYS A 136 12.93 8.28 -12.59
C LYS A 136 12.69 8.64 -14.07
N GLU A 137 11.69 9.48 -14.35
CA GLU A 137 11.48 10.09 -15.66
C GLU A 137 12.23 11.42 -15.81
#